data_AF-A0AAD7DMR0-F1
#
_entry.id   AF-A0AAD7DMR0-F1
#
_cell.length_a   1.000
_cell.length_b   1.000
_cell.length_c   1.000
_cell.angle_alpha   90.00
_cell.angle_beta   90.00
_cell.angle_gamma   90.00
#
_symmetry.space_group_name_H-M   'P 1'
#
loop_
_entity.id
_entity.type
_entity.pdbx_description
1 polymer ?
#
loop_
_entity_poly.entity_id
_entity_poly.type
_entity_poly.pdbx_seq_one_letter_code
_entity_poly.pdbx_strand_id
1 'polypeptide(L)'
;MTSIPTNSHFHPISSPPPPVVLLLADVRPFTTTSAPPDDARKTARAFPSRFSSPLTSDSGSDDPPTPTATPAPVASSSSSSTTSNGKIIPRPTGAQLRVRSCDIIPKNLRDDLRKRVKTLASQRLDLASPYGKQDKEALRLVESDISAEFPWLLNYQDQWPLQVFLTAVLKYKKSRADVTKMKKIAEALA
;
A
#
# COMPACT_ATOMS: atom_id res chain seq x y z
N MET A 1 37.55 8.33 28.15
CA MET A 1 36.57 7.93 29.17
C MET A 1 35.59 9.08 29.32
N THR A 2 34.40 8.95 28.73
CA THR A 2 33.46 10.07 28.58
C THR A 2 32.21 9.74 29.39
N SER A 3 32.02 10.47 30.49
CA SER A 3 30.95 10.23 31.47
C SER A 3 29.60 10.67 30.91
N ILE A 4 28.62 9.75 30.94
CA ILE A 4 27.23 10.01 30.51
C ILE A 4 26.45 10.56 31.72
N PRO A 5 25.86 11.75 31.65
CA PRO A 5 25.04 12.27 32.75
C PRO A 5 23.68 11.56 32.77
N THR A 6 23.47 10.74 33.81
CA THR A 6 22.16 10.14 34.15
C THR A 6 21.48 10.99 35.22
N ASN A 7 20.57 11.88 34.82
CA ASN A 7 19.43 12.21 35.70
C ASN A 7 18.38 13.03 34.94
N SER A 8 17.30 12.38 34.52
CA SER A 8 16.07 13.07 34.13
C SER A 8 14.98 12.58 35.06
N HIS A 9 14.80 13.31 36.16
CA HIS A 9 13.78 13.06 37.16
C HIS A 9 12.42 13.40 36.55
N PHE A 10 11.59 12.38 36.34
CA PHE A 10 10.20 12.59 35.92
C PHE A 10 9.39 13.03 37.13
N HIS A 11 8.95 14.28 37.13
CA HIS A 11 7.99 14.75 38.14
C HIS A 11 6.59 14.18 37.82
N PRO A 12 5.94 13.51 38.77
CA PRO A 12 4.55 13.09 38.61
C PRO A 12 3.68 14.35 38.49
N ILE A 13 3.01 14.50 37.35
CA ILE A 13 2.10 15.61 37.10
C ILE A 13 0.84 15.35 37.93
N SER A 14 0.72 16.05 39.06
CA SER A 14 -0.32 15.83 40.07
C SER A 14 -1.69 16.46 39.72
N SER A 15 -1.84 17.06 38.55
CA SER A 15 -3.06 17.77 38.17
C SER A 15 -3.81 17.02 37.06
N PRO A 16 -5.10 16.70 37.24
CA PRO A 16 -5.90 16.13 36.16
C PRO A 16 -5.98 17.14 35.01
N PRO A 17 -5.88 16.69 33.74
CA PRO A 17 -5.98 17.60 32.59
C PRO A 17 -7.32 18.34 32.63
N PRO A 18 -7.35 19.63 32.24
CA PRO A 18 -8.58 20.40 32.23
C PRO A 18 -9.61 19.77 31.28
N PRO A 19 -10.91 19.84 31.62
CA PRO A 19 -11.96 19.29 30.78
C PRO A 19 -11.96 19.99 29.43
N VAL A 20 -11.72 19.23 28.36
CA VAL A 20 -11.84 19.72 26.99
C VAL A 20 -13.33 19.86 26.68
N VAL A 21 -13.81 21.09 26.61
CA VAL A 21 -15.17 21.38 26.14
C VAL A 21 -15.21 21.04 24.65
N LEU A 22 -15.80 19.88 24.32
CA LEU A 22 -16.08 19.50 22.94
C LEU A 22 -17.18 20.43 22.42
N LEU A 23 -16.76 21.49 21.72
CA LEU A 23 -17.65 22.31 20.91
C LEU A 23 -18.27 21.40 19.85
N LEU A 24 -19.52 21.01 20.10
CA LEU A 24 -20.35 20.24 19.21
C LEU A 24 -20.59 21.13 17.96
N ALA A 25 -19.71 20.99 16.96
CA ALA A 25 -19.90 21.64 15.68
C ALA A 25 -21.21 21.09 15.10
N ASP A 26 -22.18 21.98 14.95
CA ASP A 26 -23.50 21.72 14.38
C ASP A 26 -23.32 21.37 12.89
N VAL A 27 -23.13 20.08 12.62
CA VAL A 27 -23.01 19.55 11.25
C VAL A 27 -24.41 19.53 10.67
N ARG A 28 -24.81 20.64 10.04
CA ARG A 28 -26.00 20.68 9.21
C ARG A 28 -25.86 19.65 8.09
N PRO A 29 -26.78 18.67 7.96
CA PRO A 29 -26.78 17.79 6.80
C PRO A 29 -27.17 18.62 5.58
N PHE A 30 -26.27 18.70 4.60
CA PHE A 30 -26.61 19.18 3.26
C PHE A 30 -27.53 18.15 2.61
N THR A 31 -28.84 18.36 2.74
CA THR A 31 -29.85 17.66 1.95
C THR A 31 -30.01 18.36 0.59
N THR A 32 -29.72 17.59 -0.45
CA THR A 32 -30.38 17.55 -1.76
C THR A 32 -30.74 18.88 -2.44
N THR A 33 -30.13 19.13 -3.60
CA THR A 33 -30.85 19.81 -4.69
C THR A 33 -30.46 19.29 -6.07
N SER A 34 -31.51 18.81 -6.74
CA SER A 34 -31.78 18.74 -8.17
C SER A 34 -30.86 17.94 -9.09
N ALA A 35 -31.42 16.81 -9.54
CA ALA A 35 -31.05 16.04 -10.71
C ALA A 35 -31.15 16.87 -12.04
N PRO A 36 -30.62 16.36 -13.16
CA PRO A 36 -30.39 17.06 -14.43
C PRO A 36 -31.60 17.01 -15.38
N PRO A 37 -31.65 17.87 -16.42
CA PRO A 37 -32.65 17.75 -17.47
C PRO A 37 -32.34 16.56 -18.39
N ASP A 38 -33.41 15.80 -18.65
CA ASP A 38 -33.62 14.83 -19.71
C ASP A 38 -32.84 15.11 -20.99
N ASP A 39 -32.08 14.11 -21.45
CA ASP A 39 -32.10 13.82 -22.87
C ASP A 39 -32.18 12.30 -23.09
N ALA A 40 -33.29 11.95 -23.73
CA ALA A 40 -33.76 10.60 -23.93
C ALA A 40 -32.89 9.87 -24.96
N ARG A 41 -32.30 8.73 -24.56
CA ARG A 41 -32.12 7.60 -25.48
C ARG A 41 -32.26 6.28 -24.75
N LYS A 42 -33.50 5.78 -24.82
CA LYS A 42 -33.90 4.39 -24.63
C LYS A 42 -32.96 3.48 -25.44
N THR A 43 -32.18 2.66 -24.74
CA THR A 43 -31.81 1.33 -25.24
C THR A 43 -31.87 0.36 -24.06
N ALA A 44 -33.02 -0.28 -23.90
CA ALA A 44 -33.18 -1.43 -23.03
C ALA A 44 -32.31 -2.57 -23.58
N ARG A 45 -31.17 -2.84 -22.95
CA ARG A 45 -30.47 -4.12 -23.11
C ARG A 45 -30.80 -4.98 -21.88
N ALA A 46 -31.74 -5.90 -22.11
CA ALA A 46 -31.95 -7.05 -21.26
C ALA A 46 -30.63 -7.81 -21.11
N PHE A 47 -30.16 -7.99 -19.88
CA PHE A 47 -29.09 -8.94 -19.59
C PHE A 47 -29.72 -10.32 -19.45
N PRO A 48 -29.40 -11.32 -20.29
CA PRO A 48 -29.75 -12.69 -20.01
C PRO A 48 -28.93 -13.15 -18.80
N SER A 49 -29.61 -13.28 -17.66
CA SER A 49 -29.15 -14.04 -16.50
C SER A 49 -29.14 -15.51 -16.88
N ARG A 50 -27.97 -16.00 -17.31
CA ARG A 50 -27.65 -17.42 -17.41
C ARG A 50 -26.16 -17.57 -17.22
N PHE A 51 -25.74 -17.95 -16.02
CA PHE A 51 -24.69 -18.95 -15.89
C PHE A 51 -24.99 -19.80 -14.67
N SER A 52 -25.59 -20.94 -14.98
CA SER A 52 -25.69 -22.10 -14.10
C SER A 52 -24.37 -22.86 -14.12
N SER A 53 -23.96 -23.30 -12.92
CA SER A 53 -23.23 -24.56 -12.64
C SER A 53 -21.73 -24.63 -12.98
N PRO A 54 -20.95 -25.60 -12.44
CA PRO A 54 -21.32 -26.75 -11.58
C PRO A 54 -20.45 -26.98 -10.31
N LEU A 55 -20.98 -27.80 -9.39
CA LEU A 55 -20.23 -28.57 -8.40
C LEU A 55 -19.16 -29.43 -9.10
N THR A 56 -17.92 -29.38 -8.62
CA THR A 56 -16.91 -30.40 -8.93
C THR A 56 -16.63 -31.24 -7.70
N SER A 57 -16.84 -32.54 -7.91
CA SER A 57 -16.68 -33.65 -7.00
C SER A 57 -15.28 -33.77 -6.41
N ASP A 58 -15.29 -34.12 -5.13
CA ASP A 58 -14.52 -35.19 -4.51
C ASP A 58 -13.76 -36.10 -5.48
N SER A 59 -12.44 -36.18 -5.29
CA SER A 59 -11.60 -37.26 -5.80
C SER A 59 -10.52 -37.51 -4.76
N GLY A 60 -10.80 -38.47 -3.88
CA GLY A 60 -9.81 -39.08 -3.02
C GLY A 60 -8.73 -39.77 -3.85
N SER A 61 -7.47 -39.44 -3.57
CA SER A 61 -6.32 -40.24 -3.95
C SER A 61 -5.68 -40.76 -2.66
N ASP A 62 -5.88 -42.06 -2.46
CA ASP A 62 -5.09 -42.94 -1.61
C ASP A 62 -3.67 -43.03 -2.22
N ASP A 63 -2.66 -42.54 -1.51
CA ASP A 63 -1.25 -42.80 -1.82
C ASP A 63 -0.52 -43.30 -0.55
N PRO A 64 0.33 -44.33 -0.65
CA PRO A 64 0.86 -45.09 0.49
C PRO A 64 1.99 -44.38 1.24
N PRO A 65 2.24 -44.76 2.51
CA PRO A 65 3.25 -44.14 3.35
C PRO A 65 4.67 -44.56 2.93
N THR A 66 5.48 -43.58 2.49
CA THR A 66 6.93 -43.75 2.36
C THR A 66 7.64 -43.15 3.58
N PRO A 67 8.36 -43.93 4.39
CA PRO A 67 9.21 -43.39 5.45
C PRO A 67 10.55 -42.97 4.84
N THR A 68 10.84 -41.66 4.79
CA THR A 68 12.19 -41.19 4.48
C THR A 68 12.53 -40.03 5.40
N ALA A 69 13.46 -40.33 6.31
CA ALA A 69 14.06 -39.41 7.25
C ALA A 69 14.62 -38.17 6.54
N THR A 70 14.34 -36.97 7.07
CA THR A 70 14.93 -35.69 6.63
C THR A 70 14.92 -34.71 7.81
N PRO A 71 15.98 -33.91 7.98
CA PRO A 71 16.57 -33.60 9.27
C PRO A 71 15.96 -32.39 9.99
N ALA A 72 16.44 -32.21 11.22
CA ALA A 72 16.09 -31.23 12.23
C ALA A 72 15.69 -29.82 11.73
N PRO A 73 14.77 -29.13 12.45
CA PRO A 73 14.42 -27.75 12.19
C PRO A 73 15.58 -26.83 12.58
N VAL A 74 16.45 -26.52 11.62
CA VAL A 74 17.35 -25.37 11.76
C VAL A 74 16.50 -24.12 11.64
N ALA A 75 16.19 -23.52 12.79
CA ALA A 75 15.64 -22.19 12.91
C ALA A 75 16.57 -21.19 12.20
N SER A 76 16.30 -20.95 10.93
CA SER A 76 16.96 -19.92 10.13
C SER A 76 15.91 -18.91 9.70
N SER A 77 15.73 -17.92 10.56
CA SER A 77 15.29 -16.59 10.14
C SER A 77 16.07 -15.61 10.99
N SER A 78 17.38 -15.59 10.75
CA SER A 78 18.23 -14.46 11.06
C SER A 78 17.72 -13.29 10.23
N SER A 79 16.77 -12.56 10.79
CA SER A 79 16.43 -11.21 10.37
C SER A 79 17.73 -10.43 10.40
N SER A 80 18.33 -10.19 9.23
CA SER A 80 19.51 -9.34 9.11
C SER A 80 19.09 -7.93 9.52
N SER A 81 19.27 -7.61 10.80
CA SER A 81 19.17 -6.27 11.32
C SER A 81 20.33 -5.48 10.75
N THR A 82 20.06 -4.75 9.67
CA THR A 82 20.94 -3.69 9.20
C THR A 82 21.09 -2.69 10.33
N THR A 83 22.19 -2.83 11.06
CA THR A 83 22.65 -1.99 12.15
C THR A 83 22.99 -0.61 11.61
N SER A 84 21.99 0.27 11.53
CA SER A 84 22.24 1.70 11.66
C SER A 84 21.72 2.10 13.03
N ASN A 85 22.54 2.81 13.79
CA ASN A 85 22.25 3.30 15.16
C ASN A 85 21.10 4.34 15.23
N GLY A 86 20.20 4.34 14.23
CA GLY A 86 19.01 5.16 14.17
C GLY A 86 17.82 4.44 14.81
N LYS A 87 16.97 5.19 15.49
CA LYS A 87 15.69 4.71 16.02
C LYS A 87 14.82 4.26 14.83
N ILE A 88 14.75 2.94 14.59
CA ILE A 88 13.93 2.37 13.51
C ILE A 88 12.47 2.76 13.76
N ILE A 89 11.86 3.42 12.77
CA ILE A 89 10.46 3.83 12.82
C ILE A 89 9.63 2.60 12.40
N PRO A 90 8.89 1.98 13.34
CA PRO A 90 8.10 0.81 13.02
C PRO A 90 6.95 1.18 12.11
N ARG A 91 6.46 0.20 11.35
CA ARG A 91 5.23 0.37 10.59
C ARG A 91 4.05 0.54 11.58
N PRO A 92 3.20 1.57 11.43
CA PRO A 92 2.06 1.75 12.33
C PRO A 92 1.11 0.55 12.27
N THR A 93 0.92 -0.12 13.41
CA THR A 93 0.02 -1.26 13.56
C THR A 93 -1.42 -0.86 13.21
N GLY A 94 -2.07 -1.60 12.33
CA GLY A 94 -3.44 -1.29 11.85
C GLY A 94 -3.51 -0.34 10.65
N ALA A 95 -2.39 0.21 10.20
CA ALA A 95 -2.33 0.92 8.93
C ALA A 95 -2.42 -0.08 7.76
N GLN A 96 -3.67 -0.36 7.33
CA GLN A 96 -3.90 -0.79 5.96
C GLN A 96 -3.10 0.12 5.03
N LEU A 97 -2.54 -0.41 3.93
CA LEU A 97 -1.74 0.25 2.88
C LEU A 97 -2.48 1.44 2.22
N ARG A 98 -2.85 2.43 3.02
CA ARG A 98 -3.48 3.69 2.65
C ARG A 98 -2.37 4.72 2.66
N VAL A 99 -2.33 5.51 1.59
CA VAL A 99 -1.34 6.56 1.34
C VAL A 99 -1.23 7.55 2.52
N ARG A 100 -2.27 7.69 3.35
CA ARG A 100 -2.26 8.49 4.58
C ARG A 100 -1.24 8.02 5.63
N SER A 101 -0.75 6.78 5.54
CA SER A 101 0.30 6.30 6.45
C SER A 101 1.61 7.07 6.27
N CYS A 102 1.83 7.69 5.12
CA CYS A 102 3.04 8.49 4.83
C CYS A 102 2.94 9.94 5.33
N ASP A 103 1.95 10.31 6.15
CA ASP A 103 1.82 11.66 6.70
C ASP A 103 2.89 11.98 7.77
N ILE A 104 3.58 10.96 8.27
CA ILE A 104 4.76 11.09 9.15
C ILE A 104 5.95 11.71 8.40
N ILE A 105 5.98 11.59 7.08
CA ILE A 105 7.09 12.08 6.23
C ILE A 105 6.81 13.54 5.85
N PRO A 106 7.78 14.46 5.99
CA PRO A 106 7.67 15.84 5.52
C PRO A 106 7.18 15.93 4.08
N LYS A 107 6.27 16.88 3.80
CA LYS A 107 5.59 16.97 2.50
C LYS A 107 6.56 17.09 1.32
N ASN A 108 7.62 17.88 1.46
CA ASN A 108 8.66 18.06 0.46
C ASN A 108 9.37 16.73 0.12
N LEU A 109 9.89 16.02 1.13
CA LEU A 109 10.54 14.72 0.94
C LEU A 109 9.61 13.69 0.32
N ARG A 110 8.35 13.72 0.76
CA ARG A 110 7.31 12.83 0.27
C ARG A 110 7.01 13.04 -1.21
N ASP A 111 6.91 14.29 -1.64
CA ASP A 111 6.61 14.63 -3.03
C ASP A 111 7.81 14.32 -3.95
N ASP A 112 9.03 14.55 -3.49
CA ASP A 112 10.25 14.20 -4.22
C ASP A 112 10.40 12.68 -4.38
N LEU A 113 10.22 11.93 -3.28
CA LEU A 113 10.19 10.47 -3.32
C LEU A 113 9.10 9.97 -4.29
N ARG A 114 7.89 10.51 -4.21
CA ARG A 114 6.79 10.12 -5.11
C ARG A 114 7.14 10.36 -6.58
N LYS A 115 7.71 11.53 -6.92
CA LYS A 115 8.14 11.84 -8.29
C LYS A 115 9.20 10.86 -8.77
N ARG A 116 10.17 10.55 -7.91
CA ARG A 116 11.28 9.67 -8.26
C ARG A 116 10.84 8.21 -8.43
N VAL A 117 10.06 7.68 -7.48
CA VAL A 117 9.42 6.36 -7.57
C VAL A 117 8.63 6.25 -8.86
N LYS A 118 7.81 7.25 -9.20
CA LYS A 118 7.03 7.26 -10.44
C LYS A 118 7.91 7.19 -11.68
N THR A 119 9.01 7.94 -11.70
CA THR A 119 9.96 7.97 -12.82
C THR A 119 10.63 6.62 -13.02
N LEU A 120 11.22 6.05 -11.97
CA LEU A 120 11.89 4.75 -12.04
C LEU A 120 10.93 3.60 -12.33
N ALA A 121 9.77 3.58 -11.68
CA ALA A 121 8.73 2.59 -11.96
C ALA A 121 8.28 2.65 -13.43
N SER A 122 8.21 3.85 -14.02
CA SER A 122 7.82 3.97 -15.44
C SER A 122 8.88 3.50 -16.42
N GLN A 123 10.15 3.44 -16.00
CA GLN A 123 11.26 3.01 -16.84
C GLN A 123 11.50 1.50 -16.73
N ARG A 124 11.31 0.92 -15.55
CA ARG A 124 11.77 -0.45 -15.23
C ARG A 124 10.68 -1.43 -14.85
N LEU A 125 9.47 -0.97 -14.51
CA LEU A 125 8.38 -1.85 -14.06
C LEU A 125 7.23 -1.85 -15.06
N ASP A 126 6.49 -2.97 -15.09
CA ASP A 126 5.27 -3.05 -15.89
C ASP A 126 4.12 -2.35 -15.15
N LEU A 127 3.70 -1.21 -15.67
CA LEU A 127 2.66 -0.41 -15.04
C LEU A 127 1.25 -1.00 -15.20
N ALA A 128 1.08 -2.03 -16.03
CA ALA A 128 -0.18 -2.75 -16.17
C ALA A 128 -0.38 -3.79 -15.06
N SER A 129 0.73 -4.30 -14.52
CA SER A 129 0.71 -5.37 -13.52
C SER A 129 0.71 -4.83 -12.09
N PRO A 130 -0.04 -5.44 -11.15
CA PRO A 130 -0.02 -5.04 -9.75
C PRO A 130 1.32 -5.40 -9.09
N TYR A 131 1.64 -4.73 -7.98
CA TYR A 131 2.90 -4.91 -7.24
C TYR A 131 3.28 -6.38 -7.01
N GLY A 132 2.35 -7.20 -6.50
CA GLY A 132 2.63 -8.61 -6.20
C GLY A 132 2.83 -9.52 -7.42
N LYS A 133 2.60 -9.03 -8.64
CA LYS A 133 2.84 -9.75 -9.90
C LYS A 133 4.03 -9.20 -10.68
N GLN A 134 4.72 -8.19 -10.16
CA GLN A 134 5.93 -7.66 -10.79
C GLN A 134 7.07 -8.67 -10.71
N ASP A 135 8.03 -8.51 -11.62
CA ASP A 135 9.31 -9.19 -11.49
C ASP A 135 10.03 -8.73 -10.21
N LYS A 136 10.49 -9.71 -9.42
CA LYS A 136 11.12 -9.48 -8.11
C LYS A 136 12.51 -8.86 -8.27
N GLU A 137 13.22 -9.18 -9.35
CA GLU A 137 14.54 -8.61 -9.62
C GLU A 137 14.42 -7.14 -10.01
N ALA A 138 13.51 -6.82 -10.92
CA ALA A 138 13.21 -5.43 -11.27
C ALA A 138 12.76 -4.59 -10.05
N LEU A 139 11.92 -5.16 -9.17
CA LEU A 139 11.53 -4.49 -7.92
C LEU A 139 12.74 -4.21 -7.02
N ARG A 140 13.59 -5.20 -6.77
CA ARG A 140 14.81 -5.03 -5.95
C ARG A 140 15.75 -3.98 -6.52
N LEU A 141 15.88 -3.91 -7.84
CA LEU A 141 16.72 -2.92 -8.51
C LEU A 141 16.16 -1.50 -8.30
N VAL A 142 14.84 -1.32 -8.43
CA VAL A 142 14.18 -0.03 -8.14
C VAL A 142 14.29 0.32 -6.66
N GLU A 143 14.14 -0.64 -5.76
CA GLU A 143 14.30 -0.43 -4.32
C GLU A 143 15.73 -0.01 -3.94
N SER A 144 16.73 -0.65 -4.55
CA SER A 144 18.14 -0.33 -4.36
C SER A 144 18.48 1.09 -4.83
N ASP A 145 18.08 1.45 -6.05
CA ASP A 145 18.33 2.77 -6.62
C ASP A 145 17.69 3.89 -5.78
N ILE A 146 16.46 3.68 -5.32
CA ILE A 146 15.75 4.66 -4.50
C ILE A 146 16.35 4.75 -3.10
N SER A 147 16.78 3.62 -2.52
CA SER A 147 17.44 3.61 -1.21
C SER A 147 18.77 4.35 -1.23
N ALA A 148 19.50 4.27 -2.35
CA ALA A 148 20.75 5.01 -2.55
C ALA A 148 20.50 6.53 -2.62
N GLU A 149 19.42 6.96 -3.27
CA GLU A 149 19.08 8.37 -3.44
C GLU A 149 18.39 8.99 -2.22
N PHE A 150 17.65 8.18 -1.45
CA PHE A 150 16.96 8.61 -0.24
C PHE A 150 17.39 7.78 0.99
N PRO A 151 18.60 8.02 1.53
CA PRO A 151 19.14 7.25 2.66
C PRO A 151 18.25 7.25 3.90
N TRP A 152 17.42 8.28 4.08
CA TRP A 152 16.47 8.37 5.19
C TRP A 152 15.44 7.23 5.21
N LEU A 153 15.20 6.55 4.08
CA LEU A 153 14.32 5.38 4.01
C LEU A 153 14.85 4.20 4.83
N LEU A 154 16.16 4.12 5.05
CA LEU A 154 16.79 3.08 5.87
C LEU A 154 16.37 3.17 7.35
N ASN A 155 15.88 4.33 7.80
CA ASN A 155 15.35 4.52 9.15
C ASN A 155 13.94 3.92 9.34
N TYR A 156 13.29 3.50 8.25
CA TYR A 156 11.94 2.93 8.30
C TYR A 156 12.02 1.41 8.20
N GLN A 157 11.25 0.73 9.05
CA GLN A 157 11.16 -0.73 9.03
C GLN A 157 10.77 -1.24 7.64
N ASP A 158 11.55 -2.16 7.09
CA ASP A 158 11.35 -2.78 5.77
C ASP A 158 11.17 -1.77 4.63
N GLN A 159 11.64 -0.53 4.82
CA GLN A 159 11.43 0.58 3.89
C GLN A 159 9.94 0.74 3.51
N TRP A 160 9.02 0.51 4.45
CA TRP A 160 7.59 0.50 4.17
C TRP A 160 7.04 1.73 3.40
N PRO A 161 7.57 2.97 3.56
CA PRO A 161 7.08 4.10 2.77
C PRO A 161 7.26 3.87 1.26
N LEU A 162 8.39 3.29 0.87
CA LEU A 162 8.71 3.00 -0.51
C LEU A 162 7.70 2.01 -1.10
N GLN A 163 7.40 0.93 -0.38
CA GLN A 163 6.40 -0.06 -0.79
C GLN A 163 5.01 0.56 -0.97
N VAL A 164 4.62 1.48 -0.08
CA VAL A 164 3.34 2.22 -0.20
C VAL A 164 3.30 3.07 -1.47
N PHE A 165 4.38 3.78 -1.79
CA PHE A 165 4.45 4.60 -3.02
C PHE A 165 4.46 3.74 -4.29
N LEU A 166 5.25 2.67 -4.33
CA LEU A 166 5.27 1.72 -5.44
C LEU A 166 3.89 1.12 -5.69
N THR A 167 3.23 0.65 -4.64
CA THR A 167 1.87 0.10 -4.72
C THR A 167 0.88 1.14 -5.24
N ALA A 168 0.97 2.39 -4.79
CA ALA A 168 0.10 3.47 -5.26
C ALA A 168 0.32 3.79 -6.75
N VAL A 169 1.57 3.86 -7.22
CA VAL A 169 1.91 4.15 -8.62
C VAL A 169 1.40 3.04 -9.54
N LEU A 170 1.65 1.77 -9.19
CA LEU A 170 1.23 0.63 -9.99
C LEU A 170 -0.30 0.44 -10.00
N LYS A 171 -0.98 0.77 -8.89
CA LYS A 171 -2.45 0.72 -8.81
C LYS A 171 -3.13 1.78 -9.69
N TYR A 172 -2.56 2.98 -9.78
CA TYR A 172 -3.22 4.13 -10.42
C TYR A 172 -3.22 4.07 -11.96
N LYS A 173 -2.31 3.30 -12.58
CA LYS A 173 -2.24 3.24 -14.04
C LYS A 173 -3.26 2.28 -14.67
N LYS A 174 -3.67 1.23 -13.95
CA LYS A 174 -4.72 0.33 -14.42
C LYS A 174 -6.04 1.07 -14.69
N SER A 175 -6.46 1.95 -13.79
CA SER A 175 -7.71 2.71 -13.97
C SER A 175 -7.66 3.71 -15.14
N ARG A 176 -6.51 4.32 -15.45
CA ARG A 176 -6.40 5.26 -16.59
C ARG A 176 -6.19 4.57 -17.93
N ALA A 177 -5.51 3.43 -17.96
CA ALA A 177 -5.34 2.64 -19.17
C ALA A 177 -6.70 2.16 -19.71
N ASP A 178 -7.59 1.74 -18.82
CA ASP A 178 -8.95 1.30 -19.18
C ASP A 178 -9.78 2.46 -19.73
N VAL A 179 -9.71 3.65 -19.14
CA VAL A 179 -10.42 4.85 -19.64
C VAL A 179 -9.92 5.27 -21.02
N THR A 180 -8.62 5.18 -21.27
CA THR A 180 -8.05 5.57 -22.57
C THR A 180 -8.40 4.56 -23.67
N LYS A 181 -8.41 3.26 -23.34
CA LYS A 181 -8.90 2.21 -24.25
C LYS A 181 -10.38 2.38 -24.57
N MET A 182 -11.21 2.60 -23.55
CA MET A 182 -12.65 2.85 -23.73
C MET A 182 -12.90 4.09 -24.60
N LYS A 183 -12.14 5.18 -24.40
CA LYS A 183 -12.24 6.38 -25.23
C LYS A 183 -11.89 6.12 -26.69
N LYS A 184 -10.79 5.39 -26.96
CA LYS A 184 -10.41 5.01 -28.33
C LYS A 184 -11.43 4.09 -29.00
N ILE A 185 -12.01 3.14 -28.26
CA ILE A 185 -13.05 2.25 -28.79
C ILE A 185 -14.32 3.03 -29.11
N ALA A 186 -14.72 3.97 -28.25
CA ALA A 186 -15.87 4.85 -28.49
C ALA A 186 -15.67 5.76 -29.71
N GLU A 187 -14.45 6.29 -29.90
CA GLU A 187 -14.11 7.13 -31.05
C GLU A 187 -14.04 6.32 -32.36
N ALA A 188 -13.65 5.04 -32.32
CA ALA A 188 -13.62 4.18 -33.51
C ALA A 188 -14.99 3.61 -33.93
N LEU A 189 -16.02 3.74 -33.07
CA LEU A 189 -17.38 3.29 -33.32
C LEU A 189 -18.34 4.43 -33.72
N ALA A 190 -17.87 5.69 -33.68
CA ALA A 190 -18.59 6.88 -34.11
C ALA A 190 -18.22 7.23 -35.55
#